data_AF-A0A966INI5-F1
#
_entry.id   AF-A0A966INI5-F1
#
_cell.length_a   1.000
_cell.length_b   1.000
_cell.length_c   1.000
_cell.angle_alpha   90.00
_cell.angle_beta   90.00
_cell.angle_gamma   90.00
#
_symmetry.space_group_name_H-M   'P 1'
#
loop_
_entity.id
_entity.type
_entity.pdbx_description
1 polymer ?
#
loop_
_entity_poly.entity_id
_entity_poly.type
_entity_poly.pdbx_seq_one_letter_code
_entity_poly.pdbx_strand_id
1 'polypeptide(L)'
;MRGRSNSEYALGLMYSVGAFGAIIGTVAAGFVLIPHFGSTSTLILVSVVYIASSILCFWLGKGRMHQLIFTLSGAAILFLTSLHVLDQPQVCDHESEYFCIRVVDLDPILPGETKLMVIDHLAHGISNLKNPRVMYTPHAALLDGLARERMKSKSTFNSFHIGGGTYSIPRAWYDRGFSNITVAEIDPVVTEVAADNFWLNRESIRIEHEDARLLLQRENIKYDVIIGDAFTDIAVPEHLITVEFFDLVNQRLMTDGVFLMNFMDNVERLDAFSAVVVSLQSVFKNVEVWTEASSPQKGERRVFVFLASNKKSDFNSIRLRVPEDTRFSVLDDTFITSIIERKSPKLL
;
A
#
# COMPACT_ATOMS: atom_id res chain seq x y z
N MET A 1 3.35 -37.37 51.15
CA MET A 1 2.85 -36.03 50.72
C MET A 1 3.93 -35.06 50.22
N ARG A 2 5.25 -35.34 50.38
CA ARG A 2 6.35 -34.47 49.89
C ARG A 2 6.59 -34.41 48.36
N GLY A 3 5.90 -35.22 47.55
CA GLY A 3 6.08 -35.24 46.09
C GLY A 3 5.19 -34.27 45.31
N ARG A 4 4.06 -33.81 45.90
CA ARG A 4 3.05 -33.02 45.19
C ARG A 4 3.49 -31.56 44.95
N SER A 5 4.15 -30.94 45.94
CA SER A 5 4.62 -29.55 45.87
C SER A 5 5.73 -29.33 44.84
N ASN A 6 6.63 -30.30 44.66
CA ASN A 6 7.72 -30.18 43.68
C ASN A 6 7.20 -30.33 42.24
N SER A 7 6.18 -31.19 42.04
CA SER A 7 5.54 -31.33 40.73
C SER A 7 4.76 -30.06 40.35
N GLU A 8 4.05 -29.45 41.30
CA GLU A 8 3.31 -28.19 41.07
C GLU A 8 4.27 -27.02 40.77
N TYR A 9 5.39 -26.90 41.50
CA TYR A 9 6.42 -25.91 41.22
C TYR A 9 7.09 -26.11 39.86
N ALA A 10 7.46 -27.36 39.54
CA ALA A 10 8.07 -27.68 38.24
C ALA A 10 7.12 -27.38 37.08
N LEU A 11 5.82 -27.71 37.23
CA LEU A 11 4.80 -27.40 36.23
C LEU A 11 4.65 -25.88 36.06
N GLY A 12 4.55 -25.14 37.16
CA GLY A 12 4.47 -23.67 37.14
C GLY A 12 5.69 -23.02 36.47
N LEU A 13 6.89 -23.52 36.74
CA LEU A 13 8.12 -23.05 36.11
C LEU A 13 8.13 -23.31 34.60
N MET A 14 7.70 -24.49 34.15
CA MET A 14 7.61 -24.82 32.72
C MET A 14 6.65 -23.87 31.97
N TYR A 15 5.48 -23.57 32.55
CA TYR A 15 4.55 -22.61 31.98
C TYR A 15 5.11 -21.19 31.96
N SER A 16 5.76 -20.76 33.03
CA SER A 16 6.37 -19.42 33.11
C SER A 16 7.48 -19.23 32.07
N VAL A 17 8.38 -20.20 31.93
CA VAL A 17 9.45 -20.16 30.93
C VAL A 17 8.87 -20.21 29.51
N GLY A 18 7.85 -21.03 29.28
CA GLY A 18 7.15 -21.08 27.98
C GLY A 18 6.51 -19.75 27.60
N ALA A 19 5.80 -19.10 28.53
CA ALA A 19 5.17 -17.80 28.29
C ALA A 19 6.22 -16.70 28.03
N PHE A 20 7.30 -16.67 28.82
CA PHE A 20 8.40 -15.73 28.63
C PHE A 20 9.07 -15.91 27.27
N GLY A 21 9.35 -17.17 26.89
CA GLY A 21 9.90 -17.50 25.58
C GLY A 21 8.98 -17.12 24.42
N ALA A 22 7.67 -17.28 24.57
CA ALA A 22 6.71 -16.87 23.56
C ALA A 22 6.69 -15.34 23.35
N ILE A 23 6.74 -14.55 24.43
CA ILE A 23 6.78 -13.08 24.34
C ILE A 23 8.08 -12.62 23.65
N ILE A 24 9.22 -13.17 24.06
CA ILE A 24 10.50 -12.83 23.40
C ILE A 24 10.50 -13.29 21.95
N GLY A 25 9.99 -14.48 21.68
CA GLY A 25 9.92 -15.06 20.34
C GLY A 25 9.07 -14.22 19.39
N THR A 26 7.91 -13.74 19.81
CA THR A 26 7.05 -12.89 18.98
C THR A 26 7.69 -11.52 18.71
N VAL A 27 8.29 -10.90 19.73
CA VAL A 27 9.00 -9.61 19.55
C VAL A 27 10.23 -9.78 18.64
N ALA A 28 11.03 -10.81 18.87
CA ALA A 28 12.20 -11.10 18.03
C ALA A 28 11.80 -11.43 16.60
N ALA A 29 10.73 -12.22 16.39
CA ALA A 29 10.22 -12.51 15.06
C ALA A 29 9.79 -11.24 14.33
N GLY A 30 8.93 -10.42 14.94
CA GLY A 30 8.33 -9.25 14.31
C GLY A 30 9.29 -8.10 14.07
N PHE A 31 10.20 -7.81 15.02
CA PHE A 31 11.05 -6.61 14.96
C PHE A 31 12.50 -6.87 14.57
N VAL A 32 12.95 -8.13 14.57
CA VAL A 32 14.35 -8.47 14.27
C VAL A 32 14.44 -9.47 13.12
N LEU A 33 13.80 -10.64 13.24
CA LEU A 33 14.02 -11.72 12.29
C LEU A 33 13.37 -11.44 10.93
N ILE A 34 12.08 -11.10 10.91
CA ILE A 34 11.35 -10.86 9.65
C ILE A 34 11.93 -9.63 8.91
N PRO A 35 12.14 -8.46 9.55
CA PRO A 35 12.65 -7.29 8.83
C PRO A 35 14.07 -7.47 8.27
N HIS A 36 14.93 -8.28 8.91
CA HIS A 36 16.33 -8.42 8.50
C HIS A 36 16.59 -9.65 7.62
N PHE A 37 15.82 -10.74 7.80
CA PHE A 37 16.06 -12.02 7.11
C PHE A 37 14.90 -12.46 6.22
N GLY A 38 13.76 -11.76 6.26
CA GLY A 38 12.53 -12.16 5.60
C GLY A 38 11.78 -13.26 6.35
N SER A 39 10.52 -13.47 5.98
CA SER A 39 9.65 -14.49 6.59
C SER A 39 10.15 -15.91 6.30
N THR A 40 10.61 -16.18 5.09
CA THR A 40 11.06 -17.51 4.67
C THR A 40 12.29 -17.97 5.47
N SER A 41 13.33 -17.14 5.56
CA SER A 41 14.54 -17.48 6.33
C SER A 41 14.23 -17.59 7.82
N THR A 42 13.33 -16.75 8.34
CA THR A 42 12.87 -16.84 9.74
C THR A 42 12.18 -18.17 10.02
N LEU A 43 11.30 -18.64 9.14
CA LEU A 43 10.64 -19.94 9.27
C LEU A 43 11.63 -21.10 9.18
N ILE A 44 12.62 -21.01 8.29
CA ILE A 44 13.70 -22.01 8.19
C ILE A 44 14.51 -22.05 9.49
N LEU A 45 14.90 -20.88 10.03
CA LEU A 45 15.63 -20.78 11.29
C LEU A 45 14.85 -21.41 12.45
N VAL A 46 13.57 -21.06 12.61
CA VAL A 46 12.71 -21.63 13.66
C VAL A 46 12.57 -23.14 13.49
N SER A 47 12.40 -23.61 12.26
CA SER A 47 12.32 -25.04 11.95
C SER A 47 13.60 -25.78 12.35
N VAL A 48 14.78 -25.24 12.04
CA VAL A 48 16.07 -25.80 12.43
C VAL A 48 16.23 -25.82 13.95
N VAL A 49 15.84 -24.75 14.65
CA VAL A 49 15.89 -24.69 16.12
C VAL A 49 14.98 -25.73 16.75
N TYR A 50 13.78 -25.95 16.21
CA TYR A 50 12.88 -27.00 16.69
C TYR A 50 13.40 -28.41 16.42
N ILE A 51 14.00 -28.66 15.26
CA ILE A 51 14.64 -29.93 14.94
C ILE A 51 15.79 -30.19 15.92
N ALA A 52 16.66 -29.21 16.16
CA ALA A 52 17.78 -29.33 17.10
C ALA A 52 17.29 -29.58 18.54
N SER A 53 16.25 -28.86 18.98
CA SER A 53 15.63 -29.04 20.29
C SER A 53 15.00 -30.43 20.45
N SER A 54 14.35 -30.93 19.40
CA SER A 54 13.78 -32.28 19.35
C SER A 54 14.86 -33.35 19.50
N ILE A 55 15.98 -33.22 18.77
CA ILE A 55 17.13 -34.13 18.85
C ILE A 55 17.74 -34.10 20.27
N LEU A 56 17.91 -32.92 20.86
CA LEU A 56 18.44 -32.76 22.21
C LEU A 56 17.54 -33.41 23.26
N CYS A 57 16.23 -33.18 23.20
CA CYS A 57 15.25 -33.81 24.09
C CYS A 57 15.27 -35.33 23.98
N PHE A 58 15.38 -35.86 22.75
CA PHE A 58 15.47 -37.30 22.52
C PHE A 58 16.75 -37.90 23.14
N TRP A 59 17.88 -37.21 22.98
CA TRP A 59 19.17 -37.62 23.53
C TRP A 59 19.17 -37.64 25.07
N LEU A 60 18.67 -36.58 25.70
CA LEU A 60 18.54 -36.48 27.16
C LEU A 60 17.57 -37.51 27.74
N GLY A 61 16.52 -37.86 26.99
CA GLY A 61 15.53 -38.88 27.38
C GLY A 61 16.03 -40.33 27.30
N LYS A 62 17.26 -40.58 26.85
CA LYS A 62 17.81 -41.94 26.58
C LYS A 62 16.86 -42.79 25.72
N GLY A 63 16.25 -42.17 24.70
CA GLY A 63 15.29 -42.85 23.82
C GLY A 63 15.91 -44.09 23.16
N ARG A 64 15.08 -45.13 22.94
CA ARG A 64 15.55 -46.37 22.29
C ARG A 64 15.79 -46.13 20.80
N MET A 65 16.80 -46.78 20.22
CA MET A 65 17.20 -46.64 18.80
C MET A 65 16.04 -46.75 17.81
N HIS A 66 15.06 -47.63 18.06
CA HIS A 66 13.89 -47.80 17.18
C HIS A 66 12.95 -46.57 17.19
N GLN A 67 12.87 -45.84 18.29
CA GLN A 67 12.08 -44.60 18.38
C GLN A 67 12.74 -43.48 17.56
N LEU A 68 14.08 -43.40 17.60
CA LEU A 68 14.86 -42.44 16.79
C LEU A 68 14.65 -42.69 15.29
N ILE A 69 14.76 -43.96 14.88
CA ILE A 69 14.57 -44.38 13.48
C ILE A 69 13.16 -44.00 13.02
N PHE A 70 12.11 -44.33 13.79
CA PHE A 70 10.73 -43.97 13.43
C PHE A 70 10.53 -42.46 13.27
N THR A 71 11.08 -41.64 14.17
CA THR A 71 11.00 -40.18 14.08
C THR A 71 11.75 -39.60 12.88
N LEU A 72 12.94 -40.12 12.58
CA LEU A 72 13.75 -39.69 11.44
C LEU A 72 13.09 -40.08 10.11
N SER A 73 12.51 -41.27 10.03
CA SER A 73 11.75 -41.71 8.86
C SER A 73 10.55 -40.81 8.58
N GLY A 74 9.78 -40.45 9.62
CA GLY A 74 8.65 -39.53 9.49
C GLY A 74 9.07 -38.13 9.04
N ALA A 75 10.15 -37.60 9.62
CA ALA A 75 10.72 -36.31 9.22
C ALA A 75 11.26 -36.33 7.79
N ALA A 76 11.93 -37.41 7.37
CA ALA A 76 12.44 -37.56 6.01
C ALA A 76 11.30 -37.63 4.97
N ILE A 77 10.20 -38.32 5.29
CA ILE A 77 9.01 -38.36 4.42
C ILE A 77 8.41 -36.95 4.27
N LEU A 78 8.22 -36.23 5.37
CA LEU A 78 7.70 -34.86 5.34
C LEU A 78 8.61 -33.92 4.55
N PHE A 79 9.94 -34.04 4.74
CA PHE A 79 10.92 -33.26 4.00
C PHE A 79 10.86 -33.57 2.49
N LEU A 80 10.82 -34.84 2.11
CA LEU A 80 10.69 -35.24 0.71
C LEU A 80 9.40 -34.71 0.07
N THR A 81 8.28 -34.75 0.80
CA THR A 81 7.02 -34.17 0.30
C THR A 81 7.09 -32.64 0.17
N SER A 82 7.88 -31.97 1.01
CA SER A 82 8.05 -30.51 0.96
C SER A 82 8.92 -30.03 -0.21
N LEU A 83 9.75 -30.89 -0.81
CA LEU A 83 10.56 -30.54 -1.99
C LEU A 83 9.68 -30.16 -3.20
N HIS A 84 8.44 -30.68 -3.28
CA HIS A 84 7.48 -30.27 -4.32
C HIS A 84 7.05 -28.80 -4.23
N VAL A 85 7.24 -28.16 -3.07
CA VAL A 85 6.94 -26.73 -2.89
C VAL A 85 7.99 -25.84 -3.55
N LEU A 86 9.22 -26.33 -3.74
CA LEU A 86 10.30 -25.56 -4.39
C LEU A 86 10.06 -25.30 -5.88
N ASP A 87 9.16 -26.06 -6.52
CA ASP A 87 8.81 -25.93 -7.93
C ASP A 87 7.57 -25.01 -8.15
N GLN A 88 7.01 -24.44 -7.07
CA GLN A 88 5.92 -23.48 -7.16
C GLN A 88 6.47 -22.08 -7.53
N PRO A 89 5.70 -21.28 -8.29
CA PRO A 89 6.08 -19.90 -8.58
C PRO A 89 6.27 -19.11 -7.28
N GLN A 90 7.29 -18.25 -7.27
CA GLN A 90 7.58 -17.42 -6.09
C GLN A 90 6.36 -16.57 -5.74
N VAL A 91 5.93 -16.67 -4.49
CA VAL A 91 4.80 -15.89 -3.95
C VAL A 91 5.19 -14.42 -3.83
N CYS A 92 6.48 -14.13 -3.73
CA CYS A 92 7.07 -12.82 -3.54
C CYS A 92 8.42 -12.71 -4.27
N ASP A 93 8.67 -11.60 -4.98
CA ASP A 93 9.97 -11.34 -5.60
C ASP A 93 10.88 -10.59 -4.62
N HIS A 94 10.32 -9.57 -3.96
CA HIS A 94 11.00 -8.77 -2.95
C HIS A 94 10.12 -8.66 -1.71
N GLU A 95 10.67 -8.99 -0.54
CA GLU A 95 10.00 -8.84 0.75
C GLU A 95 10.64 -7.67 1.51
N SER A 96 9.84 -6.68 1.90
CA SER A 96 10.26 -5.55 2.73
C SER A 96 9.65 -5.64 4.12
N GLU A 97 9.93 -4.64 4.97
CA GLU A 97 9.25 -4.50 6.28
C GLU A 97 7.75 -4.22 6.12
N TYR A 98 7.33 -3.68 4.97
CA TYR A 98 5.96 -3.23 4.72
C TYR A 98 5.17 -4.20 3.85
N PHE A 99 5.79 -4.69 2.77
CA PHE A 99 5.06 -5.31 1.67
C PHE A 99 5.80 -6.51 1.07
N CYS A 100 5.03 -7.39 0.47
CA CYS A 100 5.51 -8.28 -0.56
C CYS A 100 5.34 -7.63 -1.94
N ILE A 101 6.43 -7.45 -2.70
CA ILE A 101 6.43 -6.78 -4.00
C ILE A 101 6.74 -7.79 -5.09
N ARG A 102 5.97 -7.71 -6.18
CA ARG A 102 6.14 -8.52 -7.38
C ARG A 102 6.09 -7.70 -8.65
N VAL A 103 6.85 -8.13 -9.65
CA VAL A 103 6.87 -7.53 -10.99
C VAL A 103 6.37 -8.55 -12.00
N VAL A 104 5.26 -8.23 -12.65
CA VAL A 104 4.68 -9.06 -13.71
C VAL A 104 4.92 -8.39 -15.05
N ASP A 105 5.57 -9.12 -15.96
CA ASP A 105 5.73 -8.68 -17.36
C ASP A 105 4.38 -8.80 -18.10
N LEU A 106 3.90 -7.68 -18.63
CA LEU A 106 2.67 -7.59 -19.40
C LEU A 106 2.92 -7.40 -20.90
N ASP A 107 4.18 -7.40 -21.38
CA ASP A 107 4.50 -7.22 -22.80
C ASP A 107 3.74 -8.18 -23.75
N PRO A 108 3.46 -9.46 -23.38
CA PRO A 108 2.66 -10.35 -24.22
C PRO A 108 1.22 -9.87 -24.48
N ILE A 109 0.69 -8.98 -23.64
CA ILE A 109 -0.69 -8.47 -23.69
C ILE A 109 -0.70 -7.00 -24.11
N LEU A 110 0.26 -6.21 -23.61
CA LEU A 110 0.41 -4.79 -23.83
C LEU A 110 1.82 -4.49 -24.36
N PRO A 111 2.00 -4.38 -25.69
CA PRO A 111 3.32 -4.26 -26.28
C PRO A 111 4.03 -2.97 -25.87
N GLY A 112 5.36 -3.04 -25.79
CA GLY A 112 6.22 -1.88 -25.60
C GLY A 112 6.92 -1.85 -24.24
N GLU A 113 7.26 -3.02 -23.70
CA GLU A 113 7.87 -3.19 -22.38
C GLU A 113 6.95 -2.61 -21.31
N THR A 114 5.81 -3.29 -21.11
CA THR A 114 4.82 -2.95 -20.10
C THR A 114 4.99 -3.88 -18.91
N LYS A 115 5.12 -3.32 -17.71
CA LYS A 115 5.19 -4.10 -16.47
C LYS A 115 4.12 -3.65 -15.49
N LEU A 116 3.68 -4.60 -14.67
CA LEU A 116 2.75 -4.41 -13.56
C LEU A 116 3.48 -4.63 -12.24
N MET A 117 3.34 -3.69 -11.31
CA MET A 117 3.74 -3.89 -9.92
C MET A 117 2.54 -4.42 -9.15
N VAL A 118 2.73 -5.54 -8.46
CA VAL A 118 1.78 -6.10 -7.51
C VAL A 118 2.38 -5.91 -6.12
N ILE A 119 1.64 -5.22 -5.25
CA ILE A 119 1.97 -5.05 -3.84
C ILE A 119 0.98 -5.90 -3.07
N ASP A 120 1.50 -6.83 -2.27
CA ASP A 120 0.81 -7.92 -1.59
C ASP A 120 -0.11 -8.74 -2.51
N HIS A 121 -1.35 -8.30 -2.67
CA HIS A 121 -2.40 -9.03 -3.38
C HIS A 121 -3.03 -8.20 -4.51
N LEU A 122 -2.58 -6.95 -4.69
CA LEU A 122 -3.25 -5.97 -5.53
C LEU A 122 -2.32 -5.40 -6.60
N ALA A 123 -2.87 -5.31 -7.81
CA ALA A 123 -2.24 -4.60 -8.91
C ALA A 123 -2.18 -3.11 -8.59
N HIS A 124 -0.99 -2.63 -8.23
CA HIS A 124 -0.79 -1.29 -7.71
C HIS A 124 -0.54 -0.27 -8.82
N GLY A 125 0.16 -0.66 -9.89
CA GLY A 125 0.37 0.23 -11.03
C GLY A 125 0.98 -0.47 -12.23
N ILE A 126 0.67 0.03 -13.42
CA ILE A 126 1.21 -0.44 -14.69
C ILE A 126 1.96 0.71 -15.34
N SER A 127 3.20 0.48 -15.77
CA SER A 127 3.96 1.45 -16.55
C SER A 127 4.53 0.83 -17.81
N ASN A 128 4.73 1.68 -18.81
CA ASN A 128 5.32 1.32 -20.09
C ASN A 128 6.59 2.15 -20.30
N LEU A 129 7.65 1.51 -20.78
CA LEU A 129 8.91 2.21 -21.06
C LEU A 129 8.72 3.29 -22.12
N LYS A 130 8.16 2.90 -23.27
CA LYS A 130 8.06 3.74 -24.47
C LYS A 130 7.02 4.84 -24.36
N ASN A 131 6.04 4.68 -23.46
CA ASN A 131 4.94 5.61 -23.26
C ASN A 131 4.85 6.07 -21.79
N PRO A 132 5.82 6.88 -21.30
CA PRO A 132 5.87 7.31 -19.90
C PRO A 132 4.68 8.17 -19.45
N ARG A 133 3.95 8.79 -20.40
CA ARG A 133 2.85 9.72 -20.12
C ARG A 133 1.47 9.06 -20.11
N VAL A 134 1.39 7.75 -20.38
CA VAL A 134 0.12 7.01 -20.42
C VAL A 134 -0.12 6.38 -19.06
N MET A 135 -1.29 6.67 -18.49
CA MET A 135 -1.75 6.05 -17.25
C MET A 135 -2.62 4.84 -17.61
N TYR A 136 -2.24 3.66 -17.13
CA TYR A 136 -2.91 2.41 -17.47
C TYR A 136 -4.05 2.05 -16.49
N THR A 137 -4.23 2.85 -15.45
CA THR A 137 -5.29 2.69 -14.45
C THR A 137 -6.16 3.94 -14.39
N PRO A 138 -7.50 3.81 -14.29
CA PRO A 138 -8.41 4.96 -14.27
C PRO A 138 -8.11 5.99 -13.19
N HIS A 139 -7.72 5.54 -11.99
CA HIS A 139 -7.41 6.44 -10.87
C HIS A 139 -6.16 7.28 -11.13
N ALA A 140 -5.05 6.67 -11.54
CA ALA A 140 -3.82 7.42 -11.87
C ALA A 140 -4.04 8.40 -13.02
N ALA A 141 -4.83 8.01 -14.03
CA ALA A 141 -5.20 8.90 -15.12
C ALA A 141 -5.97 10.12 -14.62
N LEU A 142 -6.96 9.89 -13.75
CA LEU A 142 -7.80 10.95 -13.21
C LEU A 142 -7.01 11.88 -12.27
N LEU A 143 -6.13 11.34 -11.42
CA LEU A 143 -5.20 12.11 -10.59
C LEU A 143 -4.27 13.00 -11.45
N ASP A 144 -3.60 12.42 -12.47
CA ASP A 144 -2.75 13.15 -13.41
C ASP A 144 -3.54 14.22 -14.19
N GLY A 145 -4.69 13.84 -14.75
CA GLY A 145 -5.50 14.67 -15.61
C GLY A 145 -6.09 15.88 -14.90
N LEU A 146 -6.70 15.66 -13.72
CA LEU A 146 -7.29 16.74 -12.93
C LEU A 146 -6.23 17.70 -12.43
N ALA A 147 -5.09 17.20 -11.93
CA ALA A 147 -3.99 18.04 -11.50
C ALA A 147 -3.49 18.96 -12.63
N ARG A 148 -3.24 18.40 -13.82
CA ARG A 148 -2.78 19.17 -14.98
C ARG A 148 -3.81 20.17 -15.47
N GLU A 149 -5.09 19.82 -15.51
CA GLU A 149 -6.15 20.73 -15.94
C GLU A 149 -6.31 21.89 -14.95
N ARG A 150 -6.23 21.61 -13.64
CA ARG A 150 -6.24 22.63 -12.58
C ARG A 150 -5.04 23.57 -12.64
N MET A 151 -3.89 23.07 -13.08
CA MET A 151 -2.65 23.84 -13.18
C MET A 151 -2.36 24.35 -14.60
N LYS A 152 -3.31 24.26 -15.54
CA LYS A 152 -3.11 24.63 -16.96
C LYS A 152 -2.64 26.07 -17.20
N SER A 153 -2.94 26.98 -16.27
CA SER A 153 -2.51 28.38 -16.34
C SER A 153 -1.08 28.62 -15.82
N LYS A 154 -0.45 27.61 -15.21
CA LYS A 154 0.92 27.68 -14.69
C LYS A 154 1.88 26.96 -15.64
N SER A 155 2.99 27.62 -15.96
CA SER A 155 4.07 27.00 -16.74
C SER A 155 4.84 25.95 -15.94
N THR A 156 4.89 26.10 -14.63
CA THR A 156 5.54 25.19 -13.67
C THR A 156 4.75 25.23 -12.36
N PHE A 157 4.67 24.10 -11.67
CA PHE A 157 4.07 24.00 -10.35
C PHE A 157 4.84 22.96 -9.52
N ASN A 158 4.76 23.06 -8.20
CA ASN A 158 5.37 22.09 -7.30
C ASN A 158 4.35 21.07 -6.80
N SER A 159 4.80 19.85 -6.59
CA SER A 159 3.93 18.76 -6.16
C SER A 159 4.49 17.91 -5.05
N PHE A 160 3.57 17.37 -4.26
CA PHE A 160 3.82 16.38 -3.23
C PHE A 160 2.95 15.15 -3.50
N HIS A 161 3.57 13.98 -3.57
CA HIS A 161 2.89 12.71 -3.81
C HIS A 161 3.03 11.83 -2.57
N ILE A 162 1.90 11.32 -2.09
CA ILE A 162 1.80 10.39 -0.98
C ILE A 162 1.65 9.00 -1.59
N GLY A 163 2.66 8.15 -1.40
CA GLY A 163 2.78 6.90 -2.14
C GLY A 163 3.44 7.11 -3.50
N GLY A 164 4.41 6.25 -3.80
CA GLY A 164 5.14 6.23 -5.06
C GLY A 164 4.66 5.09 -5.96
N GLY A 165 4.49 3.88 -5.40
CA GLY A 165 4.11 2.71 -6.17
C GLY A 165 5.03 2.50 -7.38
N THR A 166 4.49 2.57 -8.61
CA THR A 166 5.30 2.52 -9.85
C THR A 166 5.92 3.85 -10.27
N TYR A 167 5.68 4.92 -9.52
CA TYR A 167 6.07 6.30 -9.81
C TYR A 167 5.55 6.81 -11.16
N SER A 168 4.45 6.24 -11.67
CA SER A 168 3.91 6.56 -13.00
C SER A 168 3.57 8.05 -13.16
N ILE A 169 2.87 8.66 -12.21
CA ILE A 169 2.53 10.09 -12.24
C ILE A 169 3.80 10.96 -12.12
N PRO A 170 4.67 10.82 -11.09
CA PRO A 170 5.94 11.55 -11.02
C PRO A 170 6.79 11.43 -12.29
N ARG A 171 6.95 10.22 -12.84
CA ARG A 171 7.71 9.94 -14.06
C ARG A 171 7.11 10.65 -15.27
N ALA A 172 5.79 10.59 -15.44
CA ALA A 172 5.10 11.29 -16.52
C ALA A 172 5.24 12.81 -16.42
N TRP A 173 5.24 13.36 -15.21
CA TRP A 173 5.38 14.79 -14.96
C TRP A 173 6.80 15.28 -15.22
N TYR A 174 7.78 14.52 -14.78
CA TYR A 174 9.18 14.77 -15.12
C TYR A 174 9.41 14.73 -16.64
N ASP A 175 8.87 13.72 -17.33
CA ASP A 175 8.98 13.60 -18.79
C ASP A 175 8.28 14.76 -19.53
N ARG A 176 7.31 15.45 -18.90
CA ARG A 176 6.68 16.69 -19.41
C ARG A 176 7.49 17.95 -19.10
N GLY A 177 8.58 17.85 -18.33
CA GLY A 177 9.45 18.96 -17.95
C GLY A 177 9.13 19.60 -16.59
N PHE A 178 8.30 18.97 -15.76
CA PHE A 178 8.08 19.43 -14.37
C PHE A 178 9.22 18.92 -13.46
N SER A 179 9.82 19.79 -12.66
CA SER A 179 11.02 19.47 -11.88
C SER A 179 10.84 19.49 -10.35
N ASN A 180 9.80 20.16 -9.83
CA ASN A 180 9.59 20.30 -8.39
C ASN A 180 8.63 19.24 -7.84
N ILE A 181 9.03 17.97 -7.97
CA ILE A 181 8.23 16.81 -7.60
C ILE A 181 8.84 16.18 -6.34
N THR A 182 8.07 16.13 -5.26
CA THR A 182 8.42 15.42 -4.01
C THR A 182 7.52 14.22 -3.83
N VAL A 183 8.08 13.06 -3.53
CA VAL A 183 7.35 11.82 -3.25
C VAL A 183 7.72 11.32 -1.87
N ALA A 184 6.71 11.09 -1.03
CA ALA A 184 6.83 10.37 0.23
C ALA A 184 6.44 8.91 -0.02
N GLU A 185 7.44 8.03 -0.06
CA GLU A 185 7.25 6.59 -0.23
C GLU A 185 7.85 5.88 0.96
N ILE A 186 6.99 5.37 1.84
CA ILE A 186 7.39 4.79 3.13
C ILE A 186 8.32 3.58 2.96
N ASP A 187 8.16 2.81 1.87
CA ASP A 187 8.94 1.62 1.61
C ASP A 187 10.08 1.87 0.59
N PRO A 188 11.36 1.89 1.04
CA PRO A 188 12.49 2.05 0.12
C PRO A 188 12.59 0.94 -0.92
N VAL A 189 12.10 -0.27 -0.64
CA VAL A 189 12.13 -1.41 -1.58
C VAL A 189 11.18 -1.16 -2.76
N VAL A 190 10.01 -0.54 -2.52
CA VAL A 190 9.11 -0.11 -3.62
C VAL A 190 9.84 0.82 -4.58
N THR A 191 10.62 1.75 -4.04
CA THR A 191 11.41 2.69 -4.85
C THR A 191 12.55 2.00 -5.60
N GLU A 192 13.19 1.02 -4.98
CA GLU A 192 14.21 0.22 -5.62
C GLU A 192 13.66 -0.55 -6.82
N VAL A 193 12.57 -1.29 -6.61
CA VAL A 193 11.87 -2.02 -7.67
C VAL A 193 11.38 -1.06 -8.76
N ALA A 194 10.87 0.13 -8.41
CA ALA A 194 10.45 1.14 -9.38
C ALA A 194 11.62 1.65 -10.25
N ALA A 195 12.80 1.85 -9.69
CA ALA A 195 13.98 2.26 -10.46
C ALA A 195 14.44 1.15 -11.41
N ASP A 196 14.47 -0.09 -10.93
CA ASP A 196 15.01 -1.22 -11.70
C ASP A 196 14.04 -1.70 -12.78
N ASN A 197 12.73 -1.64 -12.51
CA ASN A 197 11.72 -2.24 -13.37
C ASN A 197 10.76 -1.24 -14.02
N PHE A 198 10.57 -0.05 -13.44
CA PHE A 198 9.60 0.94 -13.91
C PHE A 198 10.27 2.22 -14.42
N TRP A 199 11.60 2.15 -14.64
CA TRP A 199 12.41 3.20 -15.27
C TRP A 199 12.29 4.56 -14.58
N LEU A 200 12.15 4.53 -13.25
CA LEU A 200 12.23 5.72 -12.42
C LEU A 200 13.67 6.22 -12.39
N ASN A 201 13.88 7.49 -12.75
CA ASN A 201 15.14 8.18 -12.49
C ASN A 201 15.09 8.78 -11.07
N ARG A 202 15.83 8.21 -10.13
CA ARG A 202 15.85 8.67 -8.72
C ARG A 202 16.40 10.09 -8.56
N GLU A 203 17.23 10.55 -9.48
CA GLU A 203 17.82 11.90 -9.44
C GLU A 203 16.88 12.98 -10.02
N SER A 204 15.84 12.57 -10.74
CA SER A 204 14.91 13.49 -11.40
C SER A 204 13.87 14.12 -10.47
N ILE A 205 13.65 13.50 -9.31
CA ILE A 205 12.59 13.87 -8.36
C ILE A 205 13.14 13.72 -6.94
N ARG A 206 12.54 14.43 -5.98
CA ARG A 206 12.89 14.27 -4.57
C ARG A 206 12.08 13.11 -4.00
N ILE A 207 12.77 12.09 -3.49
CA ILE A 207 12.13 10.92 -2.87
C ILE A 207 12.55 10.88 -1.40
N GLU A 208 11.56 10.81 -0.51
CA GLU A 208 11.76 10.71 0.92
C GLU A 208 11.14 9.39 1.41
N HIS A 209 11.96 8.55 2.04
CA HIS A 209 11.53 7.28 2.60
C HIS A 209 10.97 7.44 4.02
N GLU A 210 9.78 8.03 4.10
CA GLU A 210 9.11 8.36 5.35
C GLU A 210 7.59 8.38 5.17
N ASP A 211 6.87 8.22 6.27
CA ASP A 211 5.43 8.47 6.30
C ASP A 211 5.11 9.91 5.85
N ALA A 212 4.15 10.03 4.92
CA ALA A 212 3.83 11.30 4.31
C ALA A 212 3.24 12.34 5.28
N ARG A 213 2.48 11.91 6.30
CA ARG A 213 1.93 12.82 7.31
C ARG A 213 3.07 13.37 8.17
N LEU A 214 4.03 12.54 8.56
CA LEU A 214 5.22 12.99 9.29
C LEU A 214 6.05 13.98 8.46
N LEU A 215 6.28 13.69 7.19
CA LEU A 215 7.03 14.56 6.30
C LEU A 215 6.35 15.93 6.12
N LEU A 216 5.04 15.96 5.89
CA LEU A 216 4.26 17.21 5.79
C LEU A 216 4.25 18.01 7.11
N GLN A 217 4.27 17.33 8.26
CA GLN A 217 4.38 17.99 9.56
C GLN A 217 5.76 18.63 9.75
N ARG A 218 6.82 17.89 9.43
CA ARG A 218 8.22 18.30 9.60
C ARG A 218 8.57 19.48 8.70
N GLU A 219 8.09 19.47 7.45
CA GLU A 219 8.46 20.46 6.46
C GLU A 219 7.37 21.50 6.24
N ASN A 220 7.73 22.77 6.37
CA ASN A 220 6.82 23.89 6.11
C ASN A 220 6.90 24.35 4.64
N ILE A 221 6.84 23.40 3.72
CA ILE A 221 6.80 23.65 2.26
C ILE A 221 5.34 23.66 1.81
N LYS A 222 4.97 24.64 1.00
CA LYS A 222 3.64 24.71 0.38
C LYS A 222 3.67 24.19 -1.05
N TYR A 223 2.64 23.45 -1.43
CA TYR A 223 2.54 22.80 -2.73
C TYR A 223 1.33 23.32 -3.52
N ASP A 224 1.48 23.38 -4.84
CA ASP A 224 0.38 23.64 -5.77
C ASP A 224 -0.53 22.41 -5.89
N VAL A 225 0.07 21.21 -5.90
CA VAL A 225 -0.67 19.96 -5.99
C VAL A 225 -0.19 18.99 -4.92
N ILE A 226 -1.11 18.45 -4.13
CA ILE A 226 -0.86 17.30 -3.27
C ILE A 226 -1.69 16.13 -3.81
N ILE A 227 -1.03 15.02 -4.13
CA ILE A 227 -1.66 13.78 -4.59
C ILE A 227 -1.56 12.74 -3.48
N GLY A 228 -2.70 12.21 -3.06
CA GLY A 228 -2.87 11.04 -2.24
C GLY A 228 -3.07 9.80 -3.09
N ASP A 229 -2.02 9.01 -3.30
CA ASP A 229 -2.04 7.77 -4.09
C ASP A 229 -1.52 6.56 -3.28
N ALA A 230 -1.84 6.55 -1.98
CA ALA A 230 -1.54 5.46 -1.05
C ALA A 230 -2.81 4.67 -0.66
N PHE A 231 -3.89 4.81 -1.44
CA PHE A 231 -5.25 4.36 -1.09
C PHE A 231 -5.78 3.22 -1.95
N THR A 232 -4.88 2.46 -2.58
CA THR A 232 -5.22 1.38 -3.52
C THR A 232 -5.27 -0.02 -2.89
N ASP A 233 -4.91 -0.17 -1.61
CA ASP A 233 -4.85 -1.46 -0.92
C ASP A 233 -6.20 -1.91 -0.29
N ILE A 234 -6.22 -3.04 0.42
CA ILE A 234 -7.36 -3.63 1.13
C ILE A 234 -7.96 -2.63 2.12
N ALA A 235 -7.12 -1.82 2.77
CA ALA A 235 -7.52 -0.77 3.67
C ALA A 235 -6.71 0.50 3.41
N VAL A 236 -7.40 1.64 3.45
CA VAL A 236 -6.77 2.96 3.44
C VAL A 236 -6.08 3.18 4.78
N PRO A 237 -4.82 3.69 4.81
CA PRO A 237 -4.18 4.03 6.07
C PRO A 237 -5.01 5.05 6.87
N GLU A 238 -5.45 4.65 8.06
CA GLU A 238 -6.43 5.42 8.85
C GLU A 238 -5.94 6.84 9.16
N HIS A 239 -4.64 7.00 9.44
CA HIS A 239 -4.04 8.30 9.76
C HIS A 239 -3.98 9.27 8.57
N LEU A 240 -4.26 8.82 7.35
CA LEU A 240 -4.27 9.62 6.11
C LEU A 240 -5.69 10.01 5.64
N ILE A 241 -6.73 9.72 6.42
CA ILE A 241 -8.14 10.08 6.13
C ILE A 241 -8.86 10.83 7.25
N THR A 242 -8.10 11.28 8.26
CA THR A 242 -8.61 12.04 9.40
C THR A 242 -8.78 13.53 9.08
N VAL A 243 -9.67 14.21 9.79
CA VAL A 243 -9.82 15.68 9.74
C VAL A 243 -8.49 16.39 10.04
N GLU A 244 -7.70 15.91 11.01
CA GLU A 244 -6.40 16.51 11.34
C GLU A 244 -5.39 16.38 10.20
N PHE A 245 -5.43 15.26 9.47
CA PHE A 245 -4.59 15.10 8.29
C PHE A 245 -5.05 16.03 7.16
N PHE A 246 -6.35 16.12 6.91
CA PHE A 246 -6.87 17.04 5.89
C PHE A 246 -6.57 18.50 6.22
N ASP A 247 -6.63 18.90 7.49
CA ASP A 247 -6.23 20.25 7.93
C ASP A 247 -4.73 20.49 7.70
N LEU A 248 -3.87 19.52 8.03
CA LEU A 248 -2.44 19.57 7.71
C LEU A 248 -2.21 19.76 6.20
N VAL A 249 -2.88 18.98 5.36
CA VAL A 249 -2.81 19.10 3.89
C VAL A 249 -3.25 20.50 3.45
N ASN A 250 -4.37 21.01 3.97
CA ASN A 250 -4.87 22.36 3.68
C ASN A 250 -3.85 23.46 4.05
N GLN A 251 -3.17 23.33 5.19
CA GLN A 251 -2.10 24.26 5.60
C GLN A 251 -0.86 24.20 4.69
N ARG A 252 -0.61 23.07 4.05
CA ARG A 252 0.50 22.82 3.12
C ARG A 252 0.13 23.07 1.66
N LEU A 253 -1.09 23.51 1.36
CA LEU A 253 -1.46 23.95 0.02
C LEU A 253 -1.21 25.44 -0.20
N MET A 254 -0.84 25.78 -1.43
CA MET A 254 -0.94 27.14 -1.95
C MET A 254 -2.41 27.58 -2.04
N THR A 255 -2.69 28.89 -2.10
CA THR A 255 -4.07 29.42 -2.09
C THR A 255 -4.95 28.83 -3.21
N ASP A 256 -4.38 28.68 -4.41
CA ASP A 256 -5.04 28.07 -5.57
C ASP A 256 -4.70 26.57 -5.74
N GLY A 257 -4.05 25.99 -4.73
CA GLY A 257 -3.62 24.60 -4.75
C GLY A 257 -4.78 23.61 -4.65
N VAL A 258 -4.52 22.37 -5.03
CA VAL A 258 -5.50 21.29 -5.00
C VAL A 258 -4.93 20.06 -4.28
N PHE A 259 -5.76 19.45 -3.45
CA PHE A 259 -5.53 18.11 -2.95
C PHE A 259 -6.38 17.13 -3.75
N LEU A 260 -5.76 16.08 -4.25
CA LEU A 260 -6.38 15.01 -5.01
C LEU A 260 -6.10 13.70 -4.30
N MET A 261 -7.11 12.87 -4.06
CA MET A 261 -6.89 11.54 -3.51
C MET A 261 -7.79 10.51 -4.18
N ASN A 262 -7.25 9.33 -4.49
CA ASN A 262 -8.08 8.20 -4.88
C ASN A 262 -8.72 7.54 -3.65
N PHE A 263 -9.91 7.00 -3.85
CA PHE A 263 -10.62 6.26 -2.82
C PHE A 263 -11.54 5.24 -3.46
N MET A 264 -11.48 3.98 -3.01
CA MET A 264 -12.30 2.91 -3.57
C MET A 264 -13.33 2.41 -2.56
N ASP A 265 -14.60 2.40 -2.96
CA ASP A 265 -15.68 1.86 -2.13
C ASP A 265 -16.68 1.05 -2.99
N ASN A 266 -17.50 0.24 -2.33
CA ASN A 266 -18.60 -0.47 -2.95
C ASN A 266 -19.77 0.50 -3.21
N VAL A 267 -20.25 0.51 -4.45
CA VAL A 267 -21.27 1.46 -4.94
C VAL A 267 -22.63 1.32 -4.27
N GLU A 268 -22.93 0.18 -3.63
CA GLU A 268 -24.18 -0.04 -2.91
C GLU A 268 -24.09 0.44 -1.45
N ARG A 269 -22.91 0.35 -0.83
CA ARG A 269 -22.68 0.71 0.56
C ARG A 269 -22.33 2.18 0.75
N LEU A 270 -21.23 2.65 0.16
CA LEU A 270 -20.74 4.03 0.25
C LEU A 270 -20.59 4.58 1.69
N ASP A 271 -20.39 3.72 2.69
CA ASP A 271 -20.28 4.13 4.09
C ASP A 271 -18.97 4.89 4.32
N ALA A 272 -17.84 4.29 3.94
CA ALA A 272 -16.52 4.89 4.09
C ALA A 272 -16.37 6.10 3.16
N PHE A 273 -16.89 6.00 1.92
CA PHE A 273 -16.99 7.12 1.00
C PHE A 273 -17.64 8.35 1.65
N SER A 274 -18.83 8.17 2.26
CA SER A 274 -19.57 9.28 2.85
C SER A 274 -18.83 9.93 4.04
N ALA A 275 -18.12 9.14 4.84
CA ALA A 275 -17.30 9.62 5.96
C ALA A 275 -16.10 10.45 5.49
N VAL A 276 -15.40 10.02 4.44
CA VAL A 276 -14.30 10.79 3.86
C VAL A 276 -14.80 12.11 3.26
N VAL A 277 -15.94 12.09 2.55
CA VAL A 277 -16.52 13.30 1.97
C VAL A 277 -16.85 14.35 3.04
N VAL A 278 -17.54 13.98 4.12
CA VAL A 278 -17.88 14.95 5.18
C VAL A 278 -16.65 15.45 5.92
N SER A 279 -15.63 14.60 6.07
CA SER A 279 -14.35 14.97 6.69
C SER A 279 -13.60 16.00 5.84
N LEU A 280 -13.52 15.79 4.52
CA LEU A 280 -12.96 16.78 3.59
C LEU A 280 -13.78 18.07 3.58
N GLN A 281 -15.11 18.00 3.56
CA GLN A 281 -16.00 19.17 3.57
C GLN A 281 -15.91 20.00 4.85
N SER A 282 -15.47 19.40 5.96
CA SER A 282 -15.24 20.11 7.22
C SER A 282 -14.00 21.01 7.20
N VAL A 283 -13.04 20.74 6.29
CA VAL A 283 -11.76 21.47 6.17
C VAL A 283 -11.72 22.34 4.92
N PHE A 284 -12.15 21.81 3.77
CA PHE A 284 -12.04 22.46 2.48
C PHE A 284 -13.34 23.13 2.06
N LYS A 285 -13.22 24.32 1.45
CA LYS A 285 -14.37 25.08 0.96
C LYS A 285 -15.11 24.39 -0.19
N ASN A 286 -14.39 23.67 -1.05
CA ASN A 286 -14.98 22.91 -2.15
C ASN A 286 -14.38 21.51 -2.16
N VAL A 287 -15.25 20.50 -2.28
CA VAL A 287 -14.89 19.11 -2.47
C VAL A 287 -15.68 18.60 -3.66
N GLU A 288 -14.98 18.20 -4.71
CA GLU A 288 -15.54 17.61 -5.92
C GLU A 288 -15.25 16.12 -5.91
N VAL A 289 -16.23 15.30 -6.29
CA VAL A 289 -16.05 13.86 -6.41
C VAL A 289 -16.07 13.47 -7.87
N TRP A 290 -14.96 12.95 -8.37
CA TRP A 290 -14.80 12.57 -9.77
C TRP A 290 -14.78 11.04 -9.91
N THR A 291 -15.40 10.53 -10.96
CA THR A 291 -15.40 9.10 -11.30
C THR A 291 -15.57 8.91 -12.79
N GLU A 292 -15.36 7.68 -13.27
CA GLU A 292 -15.69 7.29 -14.63
C GLU A 292 -17.18 7.56 -14.92
N ALA A 293 -17.46 8.16 -16.09
CA ALA A 293 -18.79 8.54 -16.53
C ALA A 293 -19.56 7.35 -17.12
N SER A 294 -19.66 6.26 -16.35
CA SER A 294 -20.37 5.03 -16.69
C SER A 294 -21.33 4.64 -15.56
N SER A 295 -22.40 3.92 -15.89
CA SER A 295 -23.33 3.42 -14.87
C SER A 295 -22.65 2.34 -14.01
N PRO A 296 -22.75 2.41 -12.67
CA PRO A 296 -22.19 1.37 -11.81
C PRO A 296 -22.93 0.05 -11.99
N GLN A 297 -22.18 -1.05 -11.98
CA GLN A 297 -22.71 -2.40 -11.93
C GLN A 297 -23.00 -2.82 -10.49
N LYS A 298 -23.95 -3.74 -10.32
CA LYS A 298 -24.27 -4.27 -8.99
C LYS A 298 -23.06 -5.00 -8.39
N GLY A 299 -22.73 -4.72 -7.12
CA GLY A 299 -21.55 -5.28 -6.47
C GLY A 299 -20.21 -4.67 -6.88
N GLU A 300 -20.18 -3.70 -7.80
CA GLU A 300 -18.95 -3.06 -8.25
C GLU A 300 -18.26 -2.30 -7.11
N ARG A 301 -16.94 -2.44 -7.02
CA ARG A 301 -16.10 -1.48 -6.30
C ARG A 301 -15.64 -0.42 -7.28
N ARG A 302 -15.96 0.82 -6.99
CA ARG A 302 -15.67 1.95 -7.86
C ARG A 302 -14.61 2.83 -7.23
N VAL A 303 -13.69 3.31 -8.07
CA VAL A 303 -12.72 4.32 -7.65
C VAL A 303 -13.31 5.70 -7.86
N PHE A 304 -13.28 6.49 -6.81
CA PHE A 304 -13.57 7.91 -6.80
C PHE A 304 -12.25 8.67 -6.64
N VAL A 305 -12.15 9.85 -7.24
CA VAL A 305 -11.10 10.82 -6.93
C VAL A 305 -11.74 12.03 -6.30
N PHE A 306 -11.36 12.31 -5.06
CA PHE A 306 -11.75 13.53 -4.37
C PHE A 306 -10.79 14.64 -4.75
N LEU A 307 -11.33 15.77 -5.24
CA LEU A 307 -10.59 17.00 -5.48
C LEU A 307 -11.06 18.04 -4.46
N ALA A 308 -10.19 18.35 -3.50
CA ALA A 308 -10.46 19.32 -2.45
C ALA A 308 -9.63 20.59 -2.67
N SER A 309 -10.28 21.77 -2.62
CA SER A 309 -9.60 23.05 -2.83
C SER A 309 -10.43 24.27 -2.39
N ASN A 310 -9.82 25.45 -2.41
CA ASN A 310 -10.50 26.72 -2.14
C ASN A 310 -11.35 27.24 -3.31
N LYS A 311 -11.19 26.68 -4.52
CA LYS A 311 -11.84 27.16 -5.75
C LYS A 311 -12.39 26.00 -6.57
N LYS A 312 -13.70 26.00 -6.85
CA LYS A 312 -14.37 25.02 -7.73
C LYS A 312 -13.78 25.03 -9.15
N SER A 313 -13.75 23.87 -9.79
CA SER A 313 -13.31 23.69 -11.18
C SER A 313 -14.23 24.39 -12.17
N ASP A 314 -13.65 24.91 -13.26
CA ASP A 314 -14.35 25.54 -14.39
C ASP A 314 -14.86 24.52 -15.42
N PHE A 315 -14.64 23.23 -15.16
CA PHE A 315 -15.07 22.10 -15.99
C PHE A 315 -15.74 21.04 -15.12
N ASN A 316 -16.61 20.23 -15.72
CA ASN A 316 -17.36 19.16 -15.04
C ASN A 316 -17.11 17.77 -15.63
N SER A 317 -16.36 17.70 -16.73
CA SER A 317 -15.95 16.44 -17.34
C SER A 317 -14.62 16.60 -18.05
N ILE A 318 -13.86 15.50 -18.12
CA ILE A 318 -12.56 15.42 -18.77
C ILE A 318 -12.45 14.09 -19.52
N ARG A 319 -11.74 14.08 -20.65
CA ARG A 319 -11.40 12.85 -21.37
C ARG A 319 -9.92 12.57 -21.20
N LEU A 320 -9.61 11.37 -20.75
CA LEU A 320 -8.25 10.95 -20.44
C LEU A 320 -8.02 9.58 -21.05
N ARG A 321 -6.79 9.35 -21.49
CA ARG A 321 -6.41 8.10 -22.13
C ARG A 321 -6.01 7.07 -21.07
N VAL A 322 -6.75 5.98 -20.98
CA VAL A 322 -6.58 4.87 -20.05
C VAL A 322 -6.70 3.53 -20.77
N PRO A 323 -5.59 2.97 -21.23
CA PRO A 323 -5.09 3.06 -22.64
C PRO A 323 -6.05 3.52 -23.76
N GLU A 324 -7.37 3.42 -23.61
CA GLU A 324 -8.41 3.97 -24.49
C GLU A 324 -8.97 5.31 -23.97
N ASP A 325 -9.69 6.06 -24.80
CA ASP A 325 -10.27 7.35 -24.38
C ASP A 325 -11.46 7.14 -23.44
N THR A 326 -11.25 7.40 -22.15
CA THR A 326 -12.28 7.29 -21.10
C THR A 326 -12.76 8.68 -20.68
N ARG A 327 -14.08 8.83 -20.52
CA ARG A 327 -14.68 10.06 -20.00
C ARG A 327 -14.87 9.95 -18.49
N PHE A 328 -14.40 10.95 -17.77
CA PHE A 328 -14.63 11.13 -16.35
C PHE A 328 -15.48 12.39 -16.13
N SER A 329 -16.32 12.36 -15.10
CA SER A 329 -17.17 13.49 -14.75
C SER A 329 -17.26 13.66 -13.24
N VAL A 330 -17.53 14.89 -12.81
CA VAL A 330 -17.88 15.19 -11.43
C VAL A 330 -19.27 14.62 -11.12
N LEU A 331 -19.44 14.05 -9.93
CA LEU A 331 -20.73 13.65 -9.40
C LEU A 331 -21.57 14.87 -9.03
N ASP A 332 -22.88 14.75 -9.20
CA ASP A 332 -23.80 15.83 -8.89
C ASP A 332 -23.88 16.08 -7.37
N ASP A 333 -23.89 17.36 -6.98
CA ASP A 333 -23.92 17.78 -5.57
C ASP A 333 -25.18 17.25 -4.85
N THR A 334 -26.31 17.06 -5.57
CA THR A 334 -27.54 16.50 -4.99
C THR A 334 -27.40 15.02 -4.66
N PHE A 335 -26.68 14.25 -5.50
CA PHE A 335 -26.39 12.84 -5.24
C PHE A 335 -25.53 12.69 -3.97
N ILE A 336 -24.47 13.49 -3.85
CA ILE A 336 -23.61 13.50 -2.66
C ILE A 336 -24.42 13.86 -1.41
N THR A 337 -25.23 14.91 -1.47
CA THR A 337 -26.07 15.35 -0.34
C THR A 337 -27.04 14.24 0.08
N SER A 338 -27.70 13.58 -0.87
CA SER A 338 -28.63 12.48 -0.58
C SER A 338 -27.96 11.29 0.12
N ILE A 339 -26.70 10.99 -0.21
CA ILE A 339 -25.93 9.91 0.45
C ILE A 339 -25.64 10.31 1.89
N ILE A 340 -25.16 11.54 2.10
CA ILE A 340 -24.81 12.06 3.43
C ILE A 340 -26.04 12.05 4.35
N GLU A 341 -27.18 12.55 3.88
CA GLU A 341 -28.43 12.56 4.65
C GLU A 341 -28.88 11.13 5.03
N ARG A 342 -28.85 10.22 4.05
CA ARG A 342 -29.24 8.82 4.27
C ARG A 342 -28.33 8.08 5.25
N LYS A 343 -27.02 8.37 5.21
CA LYS A 343 -26.00 7.64 5.98
C LYS A 343 -25.69 8.26 7.33
N SER A 344 -25.89 9.58 7.48
CA SER A 344 -25.50 10.33 8.68
C SER A 344 -24.07 9.99 9.15
N PRO A 345 -23.06 10.12 8.26
CA PRO A 345 -21.70 9.69 8.55
C PRO A 345 -21.06 10.53 9.65
N LYS A 346 -20.08 9.93 10.35
CA LYS A 346 -19.22 10.66 11.29
C LYS A 346 -18.00 11.20 10.58
N LEU A 347 -17.47 12.30 11.11
CA LEU A 347 -16.13 12.76 10.77
C LEU A 347 -15.11 11.70 11.23
N LEU A 348 -14.06 11.53 10.42
CA LEU A 348 -12.96 10.60 10.66
C LEU A 348 -11.81 11.27 11.40
#